data_AF-A0A732F5Z9-F1
#
_entry.id   AF-A0A732F5Z9-F1
#
_cell.length_a   1.000
_cell.length_b   1.000
_cell.length_c   1.000
_cell.angle_alpha   90.00
_cell.angle_beta   90.00
_cell.angle_gamma   90.00
#
_symmetry.space_group_name_H-M   'P 1'
#
loop_
_entity.id
_entity.type
_entity.pdbx_description
1 polymer ?
#
loop_
_entity_poly.entity_id
_entity_poly.type
_entity_poly.pdbx_seq_one_letter_code
_entity_poly.pdbx_strand_id
1 'polypeptide(L)' 'MKKYLAFAVTLLGMGKVIACTTLLVGNQASADGSFIIARNEDGSANNAKHKVIHPVAFHQQGEYKAHRNNFSWPLP' A
#
# COMPACT_ATOMS: atom_id res chain seq x y z
N MET A 1 22.26 4.98 -36.27
CA MET A 1 20.88 4.46 -36.15
C MET A 1 20.74 3.39 -35.04
N LYS A 2 21.50 2.29 -35.07
CA LYS A 2 21.42 1.22 -34.03
C LYS A 2 21.64 1.67 -32.57
N LYS A 3 22.54 2.64 -32.33
CA LYS A 3 22.84 3.15 -30.96
C LYS A 3 21.69 3.95 -30.33
N TYR A 4 20.88 4.63 -31.13
CA TYR A 4 19.74 5.41 -30.64
C TYR A 4 18.54 4.52 -30.29
N LEU A 5 18.40 3.38 -30.99
CA LEU A 5 17.35 2.40 -30.74
C LEU A 5 17.54 1.70 -29.38
N ALA A 6 18.79 1.39 -29.00
CA ALA A 6 19.10 0.79 -27.70
C ALA A 6 18.79 1.74 -26.51
N PHE A 7 18.97 3.05 -26.70
CA PHE A 7 18.67 4.07 -25.70
C PHE A 7 17.15 4.28 -25.53
N ALA A 8 16.38 4.21 -26.62
CA ALA A 8 14.92 4.33 -26.57
C ALA A 8 14.25 3.16 -25.81
N VAL A 9 14.82 1.94 -25.91
CA VAL A 9 14.30 0.75 -25.20
C VAL A 9 14.55 0.82 -23.68
N THR A 10 15.62 1.47 -23.23
CA THR A 10 15.95 1.57 -21.79
C THR A 10 15.04 2.54 -21.03
N LEU A 11 14.54 3.59 -21.70
CA LEU A 11 13.58 4.55 -21.12
C LEU A 11 12.17 3.97 -20.92
N LEU A 12 11.79 2.95 -21.69
CA LEU A 12 10.48 2.28 -21.58
C LEU A 12 10.36 1.34 -20.37
N GLY A 13 11.48 1.05 -19.69
CA GLY A 13 11.54 0.13 -18.55
C GLY A 13 11.40 0.77 -17.18
N MET A 14 11.28 2.10 -17.08
CA MET A 14 11.10 2.79 -15.79
C MET A 14 9.65 2.61 -15.32
N GLY A 15 9.37 1.46 -14.72
CA GLY A 15 8.11 1.20 -14.04
C GLY A 15 7.85 2.26 -12.97
N LYS A 16 6.61 2.73 -12.88
CA LYS A 16 6.18 3.69 -11.86
C LYS A 16 6.36 3.05 -10.48
N VAL A 17 7.32 3.54 -9.69
CA VAL A 17 7.52 3.06 -8.33
C VAL A 17 6.39 3.61 -7.45
N ILE A 18 5.47 2.75 -7.05
CA ILE A 18 4.50 3.05 -6.01
C ILE A 18 5.21 2.77 -4.67
N ALA A 19 5.93 3.76 -4.17
CA ALA A 19 6.75 3.65 -2.96
C ALA A 19 6.10 4.41 -1.84
N CYS A 20 5.47 3.69 -0.94
CA CYS A 20 4.80 4.32 0.16
C CYS A 20 5.79 4.48 1.37
N THR A 21 5.71 5.58 2.10
CA THR A 21 6.50 6.01 3.27
C THR A 21 5.82 5.80 4.63
N THR A 22 6.56 5.31 5.62
CA THR A 22 6.12 5.14 7.03
C THR A 22 6.76 6.17 7.94
N LEU A 23 6.00 6.65 8.93
CA LEU A 23 6.47 7.51 10.01
C LEU A 23 6.13 6.86 11.35
N LEU A 24 7.14 6.75 12.22
CA LEU A 24 7.03 6.20 13.57
C LEU A 24 7.52 7.28 14.56
N VAL A 25 6.69 7.65 15.52
CA VAL A 25 7.05 8.63 16.57
C VAL A 25 6.91 7.97 17.93
N GLY A 26 8.03 7.87 18.64
CA GLY A 26 8.05 7.45 20.04
C GLY A 26 7.30 8.46 20.92
N ASN A 27 6.72 8.00 22.02
CA ASN A 27 6.02 8.88 22.97
C ASN A 27 6.91 9.96 23.60
N GLN A 28 8.23 9.75 23.65
CA GLN A 28 9.19 10.78 24.10
C GLN A 28 9.56 11.79 23.00
N ALA A 29 9.16 11.54 21.75
CA ALA A 29 9.46 12.39 20.60
C ALA A 29 8.24 13.19 20.12
N SER A 30 7.03 12.83 20.55
CA SER A 30 5.80 13.57 20.26
C SER A 30 5.60 14.72 21.27
N ALA A 31 4.94 15.80 20.84
CA ALA A 31 4.71 16.97 21.68
C ALA A 31 3.70 16.71 22.82
N ASP A 32 2.82 15.72 22.66
CA ASP A 32 1.72 15.40 23.57
C ASP A 32 1.91 14.07 24.32
N GLY A 33 3.05 13.39 24.13
CA GLY A 33 3.30 12.09 24.74
C GLY A 33 2.61 10.91 24.04
N SER A 34 1.96 11.10 22.89
CA SER A 34 1.34 10.02 22.12
C SER A 34 2.37 9.16 21.38
N PHE A 35 2.09 7.87 21.18
CA PHE A 35 2.83 7.03 20.26
C PHE A 35 2.12 7.02 18.90
N ILE A 36 2.83 7.39 17.83
CA ILE A 36 2.22 7.60 16.50
C ILE A 36 2.81 6.63 15.49
N ILE A 37 1.94 5.90 14.79
CA ILE A 37 2.25 5.12 13.60
C ILE A 37 1.45 5.71 12.44
N ALA A 38 2.13 6.21 11.41
CA ALA A 38 1.50 6.83 10.24
C ALA A 38 2.11 6.33 8.92
N ARG A 39 1.31 6.38 7.85
CA ARG A 39 1.65 5.79 6.55
C ARG A 39 0.85 6.47 5.44
N ASN A 40 1.48 6.86 4.33
CA ASN A 40 0.73 7.23 3.12
C ASN A 40 0.33 5.99 2.29
N GLU A 41 -0.94 5.90 1.92
CA GLU A 41 -1.49 5.11 0.80
C GLU A 41 -1.02 5.58 -0.57
N ASP A 42 0.19 5.29 -1.05
CA ASP A 42 0.48 5.66 -2.46
C ASP A 42 -0.25 4.72 -3.41
N GLY A 43 -1.11 5.31 -4.23
CA GLY A 43 -1.98 4.61 -5.16
C GLY A 43 -2.49 5.56 -6.23
N SER A 44 -3.35 5.05 -7.11
CA SER A 44 -4.02 5.90 -8.09
C SER A 44 -5.04 6.81 -7.38
N ALA A 45 -5.20 8.05 -7.86
CA ALA A 45 -6.14 9.01 -7.28
C ALA A 45 -7.61 8.55 -7.33
N ASN A 46 -7.94 7.63 -8.23
CA ASN A 46 -9.28 7.02 -8.33
C ASN A 46 -9.51 5.85 -7.35
N ASN A 47 -8.59 5.60 -6.40
CA ASN A 47 -8.74 4.55 -5.40
C ASN A 47 -9.40 5.12 -4.13
N ALA A 48 -10.74 5.12 -4.11
CA ALA A 48 -11.52 5.60 -2.97
C ALA A 48 -11.20 4.84 -1.68
N LYS A 49 -11.10 5.57 -0.56
CA LYS A 49 -10.76 5.01 0.75
C LYS A 49 -12.00 4.91 1.62
N HIS A 50 -12.25 3.72 2.17
CA HIS A 50 -13.36 3.46 3.09
C HIS A 50 -12.81 3.11 4.47
N LYS A 51 -13.41 3.70 5.51
CA LYS A 51 -13.20 3.26 6.89
C LYS A 51 -14.30 2.26 7.24
N VAL A 52 -13.92 1.00 7.43
CA VAL A 52 -14.84 -0.09 7.78
C VAL A 52 -14.50 -0.60 9.17
N ILE A 53 -15.50 -0.66 10.05
CA ILE A 53 -15.37 -1.26 11.39
C ILE A 53 -15.84 -2.70 11.30
N HIS A 54 -14.96 -3.64 11.60
CA HIS A 54 -15.30 -5.06 11.69
C HIS A 54 -15.57 -5.40 13.15
N PRO A 55 -16.78 -5.84 13.52
CA PRO A 55 -17.05 -6.30 14.88
C PRO A 55 -16.24 -7.56 15.18
N VAL A 56 -16.08 -7.88 16.47
CA VAL A 56 -15.47 -9.13 16.89
C VAL A 56 -16.27 -10.30 16.34
N ALA A 57 -15.59 -11.20 15.64
CA ALA A 57 -16.13 -12.45 15.14
C ALA A 57 -15.16 -13.59 15.50
N PHE A 58 -15.70 -14.76 15.82
CA PHE A 58 -14.93 -15.95 16.14
C PHE A 58 -15.28 -17.04 15.12
N HIS A 59 -14.26 -17.76 14.65
CA HIS A 59 -14.40 -18.84 13.65
C HIS A 59 -15.15 -18.39 12.39
N GLN A 60 -14.76 -17.22 11.86
CA GLN A 60 -15.45 -16.65 10.71
C GLN A 60 -15.05 -17.41 9.45
N GLN A 61 -16.04 -18.04 8.80
CA GLN A 61 -15.80 -18.76 7.56
C GLN A 61 -15.86 -17.82 6.37
N GLY A 62 -14.94 -17.97 5.43
CA GLY A 62 -14.91 -17.18 4.20
C GLY A 62 -13.52 -17.04 3.61
N GLU A 63 -13.41 -16.15 2.63
CA GLU A 63 -12.18 -15.87 1.90
C GLU A 63 -12.02 -14.34 1.77
N TYR A 64 -10.84 -13.83 2.16
CA TYR A 64 -10.41 -12.50 1.77
C TYR A 64 -10.04 -12.50 0.29
N LYS A 65 -10.53 -11.52 -0.47
CA LYS A 65 -10.14 -11.28 -1.86
C LYS A 65 -9.60 -9.87 -2.00
N ALA A 66 -8.39 -9.74 -2.51
CA ALA A 66 -7.80 -8.43 -2.76
C ALA A 66 -8.52 -7.74 -3.92
N HIS A 67 -8.70 -6.43 -3.81
CA HIS A 67 -9.38 -5.63 -4.85
C HIS A 67 -8.51 -5.31 -6.07
N ARG A 68 -7.17 -5.42 -5.95
CA ARG A 68 -6.22 -4.96 -6.98
C ARG A 68 -5.58 -6.07 -7.80
N ASN A 69 -5.69 -7.32 -7.37
CA ASN A 69 -5.07 -8.47 -8.02
C ASN A 69 -5.86 -9.74 -7.68
N ASN A 70 -5.42 -10.88 -8.20
CA ASN A 70 -6.06 -12.17 -7.98
C ASN A 70 -5.65 -12.83 -6.65
N PHE A 71 -5.14 -12.06 -5.68
CA PHE A 71 -4.79 -12.61 -4.39
C PHE A 71 -6.05 -12.92 -3.57
N SER A 72 -6.08 -14.12 -3.01
CA SER A 72 -7.12 -14.53 -2.06
C SER A 72 -6.55 -15.38 -0.93
N TRP A 73 -7.22 -15.37 0.21
CA TRP A 73 -6.77 -16.08 1.42
C TRP A 73 -7.96 -16.52 2.28
N PRO A 74 -8.02 -17.78 2.77
CA PRO A 74 -9.08 -18.21 3.68
C PRO A 74 -9.01 -17.42 4.99
N LEU A 75 -10.16 -17.04 5.54
CA LEU A 75 -10.22 -16.41 6.85
C LEU A 75 -9.86 -17.44 7.95
N PRO A 76 -9.17 -17.00 9.03
CA PRO A 76 -8.75 -17.87 10.12
C PRO A 76 -9.92 -18.37 11.00
#